data_AF-A0A2V5VTD7-F1
#
_entry.id   AF-A0A2V5VTD7-F1
#
_cell.length_a   1.000
_cell.length_b   1.000
_cell.length_c   1.000
_cell.angle_alpha   90.00
_cell.angle_beta   90.00
_cell.angle_gamma   90.00
#
_symmetry.space_group_name_H-M   'P 1'
#
loop_
_entity.id
_entity.type
_entity.pdbx_description
1 polymer ?
#
loop_
_entity_poly.entity_id
_entity_poly.type
_entity_poly.pdbx_seq_one_letter_code
_entity_poly.pdbx_strand_id
1 'polypeptide(L)' 'MKYWEIIADNLSKAGWSWGCVSTADSNGRTIFIADARHGDGNRFVVRADKTLTAVVELESAIHPGRTIR' A
#
# COMPACT_ATOMS: atom_id res chain seq x y z
N MET A 1 9.85 -13.54 -0.15
CA MET A 1 9.55 -12.78 1.08
C MET A 1 10.28 -11.43 1.18
N LYS A 2 11.51 -11.29 0.67
CA LYS A 2 12.31 -10.04 0.73
C LYS A 2 11.60 -8.75 0.29
N TYR A 3 10.66 -8.80 -0.67
CA TYR A 3 10.01 -7.60 -1.20
C TYR A 3 9.16 -6.87 -0.15
N TRP A 4 8.41 -7.63 0.65
CA TRP A 4 7.57 -7.08 1.71
C TRP A 4 8.38 -6.42 2.82
N GLU A 5 9.53 -6.99 3.15
CA GLU A 5 10.47 -6.44 4.13
C GLU A 5 11.06 -5.11 3.64
N ILE A 6 11.42 -5.02 2.36
CA ILE A 6 11.95 -3.79 1.75
C ILE A 6 10.90 -2.67 1.77
N ILE A 7 9.65 -2.97 1.41
CA ILE A 7 8.57 -1.98 1.44
C ILE A 7 8.27 -1.54 2.86
N ALA A 8 8.19 -2.47 3.81
CA ALA A 8 7.95 -2.15 5.21
C ALA A 8 9.06 -1.29 5.82
N ASP A 9 10.32 -1.58 5.47
CA ASP A 9 11.48 -0.80 5.88
C ASP A 9 11.46 0.62 5.30
N ASN A 10 11.17 0.76 4.00
CA ASN A 10 11.04 2.07 3.34
C ASN A 10 9.92 2.91 3.97
N LEU A 11 8.75 2.31 4.21
CA LEU A 11 7.61 2.97 4.86
C LEU A 11 7.98 3.44 6.27
N SER A 12 8.58 2.57 7.07
CA SER A 12 8.99 2.90 8.44
C SER A 12 10.02 4.03 8.47
N LYS A 13 11.01 4.00 7.57
CA LYS A 13 12.02 5.06 7.41
C LYS A 13 11.44 6.41 7.01
N ALA A 14 10.38 6.39 6.20
CA ALA A 14 9.64 7.57 5.78
C ALA A 14 8.57 8.03 6.79
N GLY A 15 8.50 7.42 7.99
CA GLY A 15 7.55 7.79 9.05
C GLY A 15 6.12 7.26 8.85
N TRP A 16 5.93 6.32 7.92
CA TRP A 16 4.64 5.73 7.61
C TRP A 16 4.43 4.42 8.36
N SER A 17 3.25 4.29 8.98
CA SER A 17 2.68 3.01 9.36
C SER A 17 1.81 2.48 8.22
N TRP A 18 1.74 1.16 8.01
CA TRP A 18 0.99 0.62 6.89
C TRP A 18 0.45 -0.79 7.16
N GLY A 19 -0.53 -1.20 6.35
CA GLY A 19 -1.11 -2.54 6.37
C GLY A 19 -1.75 -2.90 5.03
N CYS A 20 -1.99 -4.19 4.82
CA CYS A 20 -2.74 -4.69 3.67
C CYS A 20 -3.66 -5.83 4.10
N VAL A 21 -4.93 -5.75 3.70
CA VAL A 21 -5.96 -6.75 4.01
C VAL A 21 -6.66 -7.23 2.74
N SER A 22 -7.09 -8.48 2.73
CA SER A 22 -7.98 -9.01 1.68
C SER A 22 -9.43 -9.00 2.16
N THR A 23 -10.35 -8.71 1.25
CA THR A 23 -11.79 -8.80 1.50
C THR A 23 -12.52 -9.19 0.22
N ALA A 24 -13.73 -9.72 0.34
CA ALA A 24 -14.59 -10.02 -0.80
C ALA A 24 -15.48 -8.82 -1.13
N ASP A 25 -15.59 -8.46 -2.40
CA ASP A 25 -16.56 -7.48 -2.87
C ASP A 25 -17.98 -8.07 -2.95
N SER A 26 -18.97 -7.25 -3.34
CA SER A 26 -20.37 -7.69 -3.48
C SER A 26 -20.59 -8.77 -4.54
N ASN A 27 -19.61 -9.00 -5.42
CA ASN A 27 -19.62 -10.04 -6.45
C ASN A 27 -18.81 -11.27 -6.04
N GLY A 28 -18.31 -11.33 -4.80
CA GLY A 28 -17.47 -12.41 -4.30
C GLY A 28 -16.03 -12.39 -4.81
N ARG A 29 -15.58 -11.29 -5.43
CA ARG A 29 -14.19 -11.14 -5.88
C ARG A 29 -13.31 -10.74 -4.71
N THR A 30 -12.18 -11.41 -4.55
CA THR A 30 -11.15 -10.99 -3.59
C THR A 30 -10.50 -9.70 -4.08
N ILE A 31 -10.64 -8.65 -3.29
CA ILE A 31 -9.93 -7.39 -3.46
C ILE A 31 -8.95 -7.20 -2.31
N PHE A 32 -7.89 -6.42 -2.57
CA PHE A 32 -6.89 -6.07 -1.58
C PHE A 32 -6.94 -4.58 -1.30
N ILE A 33 -6.92 -4.23 -0.01
CA ILE A 33 -6.91 -2.86 0.48
C ILE A 33 -5.59 -2.65 1.20
N ALA A 34 -4.73 -1.81 0.63
CA ALA A 34 -3.49 -1.38 1.26
C ALA A 34 -3.68 0.04 1.79
N ASP A 35 -3.30 0.29 3.05
CA ASP A 35 -3.38 1.61 3.64
C ASP A 35 -2.07 2.02 4.31
N ALA A 36 -1.76 3.32 4.26
CA ALA A 36 -0.63 3.91 4.95
C ALA A 36 -1.07 5.18 5.68
N ARG A 37 -0.55 5.39 6.89
CA ARG A 37 -0.80 6.57 7.72
C ARG A 37 0.52 7.17 8.20
N HIS A 38 0.64 8.48 8.06
CA HIS A 38 1.78 9.26 8.53
C HIS A 38 1.39 10.07 9.78
N GLY A 39 2.36 10.37 10.64
CA GLY A 39 2.13 11.03 11.93
C GLY A 39 1.58 12.46 11.84
N ASP A 40 1.63 13.09 10.67
CA ASP A 40 1.06 14.41 10.39
C ASP A 40 -0.43 14.37 10.01
N GLY A 41 -1.06 13.20 10.05
CA GLY A 41 -2.46 13.00 9.69
C GLY A 41 -2.70 12.63 8.23
N ASN A 42 -1.65 12.53 7.39
CA ASN A 42 -1.79 12.06 6.02
C ASN A 42 -2.13 10.56 5.96
N ARG A 43 -3.01 10.20 5.04
CA ARG A 43 -3.43 8.81 4.81
C ARG A 43 -3.61 8.50 3.34
N PHE A 44 -3.06 7.37 2.90
CA PHE A 44 -3.31 6.79 1.58
C PHE A 44 -4.04 5.46 1.71
N VAL A 45 -4.94 5.19 0.76
CA VAL A 45 -5.67 3.93 0.64
C VAL A 45 -5.71 3.53 -0.83
N VAL A 46 -5.22 2.35 -1.13
CA VAL A 46 -5.27 1.75 -2.46
C VAL A 46 -6.15 0.51 -2.43
N ARG A 47 -6.95 0.33 -3.47
CA ARG A 47 -7.72 -0.89 -3.73
C ARG A 47 -7.27 -1.50 -5.05
N ALA A 48 -7.00 -2.80 -5.07
CA ALA A 48 -6.67 -3.51 -6.30
C ALA A 48 -7.11 -4.97 -6.23
N ASP A 49 -7.31 -5.58 -7.40
CA ASP A 49 -7.67 -7.00 -7.53
C ASP A 49 -6.49 -7.95 -7.19
N LYS A 50 -5.28 -7.39 -7.06
CA LYS A 50 -4.05 -8.12 -6.71
C LYS A 50 -3.33 -7.41 -5.58
N THR A 51 -2.82 -8.17 -4.60
CA THR A 51 -2.07 -7.63 -3.45
C THR A 51 -0.85 -6.83 -3.89
N LEU A 52 -0.11 -7.35 -4.88
CA LEU A 52 1.12 -6.70 -5.35
C LEU A 52 0.81 -5.33 -5.96
N THR A 53 -0.25 -5.23 -6.76
CA THR A 53 -0.69 -3.97 -7.34
C THR A 53 -1.08 -2.98 -6.26
N ALA A 54 -1.88 -3.40 -5.27
CA ALA A 54 -2.30 -2.50 -4.18
C ALA A 54 -1.10 -1.88 -3.44
N VAL A 55 -0.02 -2.64 -3.30
CA VAL A 55 1.15 -2.21 -2.52
C VAL A 55 2.16 -1.42 -3.34
N VAL A 56 2.38 -1.77 -4.61
CA VAL A 56 3.22 -0.96 -5.52
C VAL A 56 2.64 0.44 -5.68
N GLU A 57 1.32 0.53 -5.88
CA GLU A 57 0.61 1.81 -5.99
C GLU A 57 0.68 2.60 -4.67
N LEU A 58 0.58 1.93 -3.52
CA LEU A 58 0.74 2.57 -2.21
C LEU A 58 2.16 3.12 -2.04
N GLU A 59 3.19 2.36 -2.44
CA GLU A 59 4.59 2.79 -2.42
C GLU A 59 4.85 3.99 -3.34
N SER A 60 4.17 4.06 -4.49
CA SER A 60 4.25 5.21 -5.40
C SER A 60 3.57 6.45 -4.82
N ALA A 61 2.38 6.30 -4.21
CA ALA A 61 1.63 7.41 -3.63
C ALA A 61 2.39 8.13 -2.49
N ILE A 62 3.13 7.37 -1.68
CA ILE A 62 3.96 7.91 -0.59
C ILE A 62 5.32 8.46 -1.08
N HIS A 63 5.79 8.05 -2.27
CA HIS A 63 7.06 8.48 -2.88
C HIS A 63 6.81 9.11 -4.27
N PRO A 64 6.29 10.35 -4.33
CA PRO A 64 5.89 10.98 -5.60
C PRO A 64 7.02 11.13 -6.64
N GLY A 65 8.29 10.99 -6.24
CA GLY A 65 9.45 10.96 -7.16
C GLY A 65 9.58 9.69 -8.01
N ARG A 66 8.83 8.63 -7.72
CA ARG A 66 8.80 7.38 -8.49
C ARG A 66 7.47 7.28 -9.24
N THR A 67 7.27 8.20 -10.18
CA THR A 67 6.19 8.08 -11.17
C THR A 67 6.57 6.96 -12.13
N ILE A 68 5.89 5.81 -12.03
CA ILE A 68 5.89 4.83 -13.10
C ILE A 68 4.73 5.26 -14.02
N ARG A 69 5.06 5.92 -15.12
CA ARG A 69 4.11 6.14 -16.22
C ARG A 69 4.00 4.88 -17.07
#